data_AF-A0A974AIW4-F1
#
_entry.id   AF-A0A974AIW4-F1
#
_cell.length_a   1.000
_cell.length_b   1.000
_cell.length_c   1.000
_cell.angle_alpha   90.00
_cell.angle_beta   90.00
_cell.angle_gamma   90.00
#
_symmetry.space_group_name_H-M   'P 1'
#
loop_
_entity.id
_entity.type
_entity.pdbx_description
1 polymer ?
#
loop_
_entity_poly.entity_id
_entity_poly.type
_entity_poly.pdbx_seq_one_letter_code
_entity_poly.pdbx_strand_id
1 'polypeptide(L)' 'MIGDSLWGEHLSWPNDLNTEAATRKCATCGADMTHLADLPARQLTPATRIWRCFHCSNVVSESF' A
#
# COMPACT_ATOMS: atom_id res chain seq x y z
N MET A 1 25.77 1.05 -43.13
CA MET A 1 26.33 0.29 -42.00
C MET A 1 25.16 -0.22 -41.18
N ILE A 2 25.19 -1.53 -40.91
CA ILE A 2 24.30 -2.33 -40.07
C ILE A 2 24.19 -1.63 -38.69
N GLY A 3 23.03 -1.42 -38.09
CA GLY A 3 22.21 -2.44 -37.44
C GLY A 3 22.75 -2.75 -36.04
N ASP A 4 21.88 -2.67 -35.03
CA ASP A 4 21.95 -3.34 -33.72
C ASP A 4 22.54 -2.61 -32.49
N SER A 5 21.58 -2.15 -31.67
CA SER A 5 21.31 -2.69 -30.32
C SER A 5 22.25 -2.38 -29.15
N LEU A 6 21.61 -1.73 -28.14
CA LEU A 6 21.77 -1.94 -26.68
C LEU A 6 23.15 -1.49 -26.18
N TRP A 7 23.31 -0.62 -25.18
CA TRP A 7 22.93 -0.80 -23.79
C TRP A 7 22.70 0.58 -23.17
N GLY A 8 21.44 0.88 -22.81
CA GLY A 8 21.13 1.99 -21.93
C GLY A 8 21.66 1.66 -20.54
N GLU A 9 22.79 2.26 -20.20
CA GLU A 9 23.46 2.24 -18.90
C GLU A 9 22.69 3.02 -17.82
N HIS A 10 21.42 2.65 -17.60
CA HIS A 10 20.68 3.06 -16.42
C HIS A 10 20.04 1.80 -15.83
N LEU A 11 20.78 1.11 -14.98
CA LEU A 11 20.19 0.21 -14.01
C LEU A 11 19.41 1.05 -12.98
N SER A 12 18.32 1.69 -13.42
CA SER A 12 17.19 1.92 -12.53
C SER A 12 16.72 0.52 -12.16
N TRP A 13 17.07 0.07 -10.96
CA TRP A 13 16.33 -1.01 -10.33
C TRP A 13 14.85 -0.73 -10.57
N PRO A 14 14.06 -1.71 -11.05
CA PRO A 14 12.62 -1.58 -10.94
C PRO A 14 12.33 -1.53 -9.45
N ASN A 15 12.25 -0.31 -8.92
CA ASN A 15 11.46 0.00 -7.75
C ASN A 15 9.97 -0.06 -8.13
N ASP A 16 9.59 -1.00 -9.01
CA ASP A 16 8.26 -1.55 -9.19
C ASP A 16 7.90 -2.46 -8.01
N LEU A 17 8.31 -2.05 -6.81
CA LEU A 17 7.49 -2.21 -5.62
C LEU A 17 6.67 -0.94 -5.39
N ASN A 18 6.25 -0.26 -6.46
CA ASN A 18 4.95 0.39 -6.47
C ASN A 18 3.86 -0.71 -6.49
N THR A 19 3.93 -1.64 -5.53
CA THR A 19 2.74 -2.22 -4.95
C THR A 19 1.97 -0.99 -4.51
N GLU A 20 0.96 -0.60 -5.29
CA GLU A 20 -0.04 0.35 -4.85
C GLU A 20 -0.64 -0.27 -3.59
N ALA A 21 0.02 -0.06 -2.45
CA ALA A 21 -0.47 -0.45 -1.14
C ALA A 21 -1.72 0.40 -1.01
N ALA A 22 -2.88 -0.20 -1.31
CA ALA A 22 -4.15 0.47 -1.52
C ALA A 22 -4.31 1.58 -0.47
N THR A 23 -4.11 2.83 -0.89
CA THR A 23 -4.08 3.95 0.04
C THR A 23 -5.52 4.26 0.41
N ARG A 24 -5.89 3.96 1.66
CA ARG A 24 -7.21 4.28 2.18
C ARG A 24 -7.29 5.77 2.51
N LYS A 25 -8.28 6.49 1.99
CA LYS A 25 -8.54 7.89 2.37
C LYS A 25 -9.29 7.96 3.70
N CYS A 26 -8.88 8.87 4.57
CA CYS A 26 -9.57 9.15 5.82
C CYS A 26 -10.89 9.88 5.53
N ALA A 27 -12.02 9.30 5.92
CA ALA A 27 -13.33 9.94 5.74
C ALA A 27 -13.49 11.27 6.50
N THR A 28 -12.67 11.51 7.52
CA THR A 28 -12.75 12.73 8.35
C THR A 28 -11.99 13.91 7.76
N CYS A 29 -10.79 13.70 7.23
CA CYS A 29 -9.92 14.78 6.76
C CYS A 29 -9.40 14.63 5.32
N GLY A 30 -9.73 13.53 4.63
CA GLY A 30 -9.31 13.27 3.26
C GLY A 30 -7.84 12.86 3.09
N ALA A 31 -7.03 12.87 4.14
CA ALA A 31 -5.64 12.44 4.09
C ALA A 31 -5.50 10.93 3.89
N ASP A 32 -4.36 10.51 3.34
CA ASP A 32 -4.01 9.09 3.25
C ASP A 32 -3.83 8.47 4.64
N MET A 33 -4.33 7.24 4.77
CA MET A 33 -4.19 6.42 5.96
C MET A 33 -3.10 5.39 5.77
N THR A 34 -2.36 5.12 6.83
CA THR A 34 -1.32 4.10 6.87
C THR A 34 -1.90 2.79 7.38
N HIS A 35 -1.61 1.70 6.68
CA HIS A 35 -1.86 0.34 7.18
C HIS A 35 -1.00 0.09 8.41
N LEU A 36 -1.62 -0.32 9.52
CA LEU A 36 -0.89 -0.58 10.76
C LEU A 36 -0.65 -2.06 11.00
N ALA A 37 -1.68 -2.87 10.81
CA ALA A 37 -1.64 -4.30 11.10
C ALA A 37 -2.80 -5.03 10.43
N ASP A 38 -2.58 -6.31 10.15
CA ASP A 38 -3.63 -7.28 9.87
C ASP A 38 -3.80 -8.18 11.09
N LEU A 39 -4.99 -8.21 11.67
CA LEU A 39 -5.39 -9.18 12.67
C LEU A 39 -5.83 -10.45 11.93
N PRO A 40 -5.23 -11.61 12.23
CA PRO A 40 -5.57 -12.85 11.56
C PRO A 40 -7.01 -13.26 11.88
N ALA A 41 -7.63 -13.95 10.92
CA ALA A 41 -8.92 -14.58 11.15
C ALA A 41 -8.83 -15.57 12.32
N ARG A 42 -9.94 -15.72 13.05
CA ARG A 42 -10.16 -16.79 14.03
C ARG A 42 -11.39 -17.58 13.60
N GLN A 43 -11.63 -18.73 14.21
CA GLN A 43 -12.68 -19.67 13.80
C GLN A 43 -14.07 -19.05 13.54
N LEU A 44 -14.41 -17.97 14.26
CA LEU A 44 -15.70 -17.28 14.14
C LEU A 44 -15.58 -15.82 13.69
N THR A 45 -14.38 -15.33 13.38
CA THR A 45 -14.15 -13.92 13.03
C THR A 45 -13.23 -13.79 11.81
N PRO A 46 -13.65 -13.05 10.76
CA PRO A 46 -12.80 -12.82 9.58
C PRO A 46 -11.52 -12.07 9.95
N ALA A 47 -10.55 -12.08 9.04
CA ALA A 47 -9.34 -11.29 9.21
C ALA A 47 -9.74 -9.80 9.21
N THR A 48 -8.98 -8.97 9.93
CA THR A 48 -9.31 -7.56 10.07
C THR A 48 -8.08 -6.70 9.82
N ARG A 49 -8.18 -5.76 8.90
CA ARG A 49 -7.14 -4.79 8.59
C ARG A 49 -7.35 -3.49 9.36
N ILE A 50 -6.30 -2.98 10.00
CA ILE A 50 -6.34 -1.73 10.77
C ILE A 50 -5.59 -0.64 10.03
N TRP A 51 -6.22 0.53 9.94
CA TRP A 51 -5.70 1.73 9.29
C TRP A 51 -5.71 2.91 10.25
N ARG A 52 -4.67 3.75 10.22
CA ARG A 52 -4.61 4.99 11.00
C ARG A 52 -4.32 6.20 10.13
N CYS A 53 -5.08 7.26 10.36
CA CYS A 53 -4.77 8.58 9.83
C CYS A 53 -3.88 9.31 10.83
N PHE A 54 -2.65 9.64 10.45
CA PHE A 54 -1.74 10.38 11.33
C PHE A 54 -2.02 11.90 11.39
N HIS A 55 -2.84 12.43 10.47
CA HIS A 55 -3.22 13.85 10.48
C HIS A 55 -4.29 14.18 11.54
N CYS A 56 -5.30 13.33 11.69
CA CYS A 56 -6.40 13.54 12.64
C CYS A 56 -6.51 12.46 13.73
N SER A 57 -5.56 11.51 13.77
CA SER A 57 -5.55 10.37 14.68
C SER A 57 -6.75 9.41 14.57
N ASN A 58 -7.57 9.52 13.52
CA ASN A 58 -8.68 8.59 13.30
C ASN A 58 -8.18 7.18 12.94
N VAL A 59 -8.82 6.15 13.48
CA VAL A 59 -8.49 4.73 13.30
C VAL A 59 -9.70 3.99 12.76
N VAL A 60 -9.49 3.14 11.75
CA VAL A 60 -10.57 2.37 11.13
C VAL A 60 -10.13 0.92 10.95
N SER A 61 -11.04 0.00 11.20
CA SER A 61 -10.86 -1.44 10.97
C SER A 61 -11.79 -1.92 9.86
N GLU A 62 -11.31 -2.83 9.01
CA GLU A 62 -12.10 -3.43 7.93
C GLU A 62 -11.88 -4.94 7.90
N SER A 63 -12.96 -5.72 7.86
CA SER A 63 -12.87 -7.17 7.77
C SER A 63 -12.75 -7.62 6.30
N PHE A 64 -11.92 -8.63 6.05
CA PHE A 64 -11.67 -9.21 4.73
C PHE A 64 -11.56 -10.74 4.77
#